data_AF-A0A1M4M2K2-F1
#
_entry.id   AF-A0A1M4M2K2-F1
#
_cell.length_a   1.000
_cell.length_b   1.000
_cell.length_c   1.000
_cell.angle_alpha   90.00
_cell.angle_beta   90.00
_cell.angle_gamma   90.00
#
_symmetry.space_group_name_H-M   'P 1'
#
loop_
_entity.id
_entity.type
_entity.pdbx_description
1 polymer ?
#
loop_
_entity_poly.entity_id
_entity_poly.type
_entity_poly.pdbx_seq_one_letter_code
_entity_poly.pdbx_strand_id
1 'polypeptide(L)'
;MSFLPVLNQTLVLFILIFIGFIIKKKNIITNQMIKDLSGLILNVTLPLMMITAMLADIKITEVLGNKKLYILAFIRLLIAPLSMVLIFSVINVPSIVKGVLVTLTGMPSAVNTAIFATKYNADSKLASQGIFITTLLNILTAPLIIYLLTI
;
A
#
# COMPACT_ATOMS: atom_id res chain seq x y z
N MET A 1 16.29 -11.78 -15.90
CA MET A 1 15.14 -12.39 -15.21
C MET A 1 14.57 -13.46 -16.09
N SER A 2 14.31 -14.67 -15.59
CA SER A 2 13.55 -15.67 -16.35
C SER A 2 12.11 -15.16 -16.51
N PHE A 3 11.59 -15.12 -17.74
CA PHE A 3 10.21 -14.73 -18.05
C PHE A 3 9.18 -15.76 -17.55
N LEU A 4 9.62 -17.02 -17.47
CA LEU A 4 8.77 -18.17 -17.15
C LEU A 4 8.07 -18.08 -15.78
N PRO A 5 8.71 -17.69 -14.65
CA PRO A 5 8.02 -17.58 -13.37
C PRO A 5 6.93 -16.50 -13.36
N VAL A 6 7.17 -15.36 -14.02
CA VAL A 6 6.20 -14.26 -14.11
C VAL A 6 4.99 -14.68 -14.95
N LEU A 7 5.25 -15.36 -16.08
CA LEU A 7 4.19 -15.92 -16.92
C LEU A 7 3.34 -16.93 -16.14
N ASN A 8 3.98 -17.84 -15.41
CA ASN A 8 3.29 -18.85 -14.61
C ASN A 8 2.41 -18.21 -13.52
N GLN A 9 2.93 -17.23 -12.77
CA GLN A 9 2.14 -16.50 -11.77
C GLN A 9 0.94 -15.77 -12.39
N THR A 10 1.13 -15.14 -13.55
CA THR A 10 0.07 -14.44 -14.25
C THR A 10 -1.01 -15.40 -14.74
N LEU A 11 -0.63 -16.56 -15.31
CA LEU A 11 -1.57 -17.60 -15.74
C LEU A 11 -2.37 -18.18 -14.57
N VAL A 12 -1.72 -18.42 -13.43
CA VAL A 12 -2.40 -18.89 -12.21
C VAL A 12 -3.46 -17.88 -11.77
N LEU A 13 -3.17 -16.57 -11.78
CA LEU A 13 -4.16 -15.53 -11.46
C LEU A 13 -5.35 -15.53 -12.42
N PHE A 14 -5.11 -15.68 -13.73
CA PHE A 14 -6.19 -15.78 -14.71
C PHE A 14 -7.09 -17.00 -14.47
N ILE A 15 -6.49 -18.16 -14.17
CA ILE A 15 -7.25 -19.39 -13.86
C ILE A 15 -8.10 -19.18 -12.61
N LEU A 16 -7.54 -18.61 -11.54
CA LEU A 16 -8.28 -18.33 -10.30
C LEU A 16 -9.47 -17.37 -10.53
N ILE A 17 -9.26 -16.30 -11.30
CA ILE A 17 -10.32 -15.35 -11.66
C ILE A 17 -11.42 -16.05 -12.48
N PHE A 18 -11.04 -16.89 -13.45
CA PHE A 18 -11.99 -17.61 -14.29
C PHE A 18 -12.84 -18.61 -13.48
N ILE A 19 -12.21 -19.33 -12.55
CA ILE A 19 -12.91 -20.22 -11.62
C ILE A 19 -13.90 -19.40 -10.76
N GLY A 20 -13.47 -18.29 -10.17
CA GLY A 20 -14.33 -17.42 -9.39
C GLY A 20 -15.54 -16.91 -10.19
N PHE A 21 -15.35 -16.56 -11.46
CA PHE A 21 -16.42 -16.16 -12.37
C PHE A 21 -17.43 -17.29 -12.62
N ILE A 22 -16.98 -18.52 -12.88
CA ILE A 22 -17.87 -19.68 -13.08
C ILE A 22 -18.68 -19.96 -11.81
N ILE A 23 -18.04 -19.94 -10.64
CA ILE A 23 -18.69 -20.21 -9.35
C ILE A 23 -19.77 -19.15 -9.05
N LYS A 24 -19.49 -17.88 -9.33
CA LYS A 24 -20.49 -16.80 -9.23
C LYS A 24 -21.65 -17.01 -10.20
N LYS A 25 -21.36 -17.37 -11.46
CA LYS A 25 -22.40 -17.64 -12.47
C LYS A 25 -23.30 -18.82 -12.10
N LYS A 26 -22.75 -19.83 -11.41
CA LYS A 26 -23.51 -20.97 -10.87
C LYS A 26 -24.30 -20.64 -9.59
N ASN A 27 -24.31 -19.38 -9.13
CA ASN A 27 -24.94 -18.91 -7.89
C ASN A 27 -24.49 -19.67 -6.62
N ILE A 28 -23.34 -20.34 -6.66
CA ILE A 28 -22.75 -21.00 -5.49
C ILE A 28 -22.25 -19.93 -4.51
N ILE A 29 -21.67 -18.85 -5.05
CA ILE A 29 -21.25 -17.67 -4.29
C ILE A 29 -22.27 -16.55 -4.54
N THR A 30 -22.98 -16.16 -3.49
CA THR A 30 -23.94 -15.05 -3.52
C THR A 30 -23.22 -13.69 -3.40
N ASN A 31 -23.90 -12.60 -3.77
CA ASN A 31 -23.36 -11.24 -3.60
C ASN A 31 -23.05 -10.93 -2.12
N GLN A 32 -23.83 -11.49 -1.20
CA GLN A 32 -23.59 -11.34 0.24
C GLN A 32 -22.29 -12.03 0.66
N MET A 33 -22.07 -13.28 0.21
CA MET A 33 -20.84 -14.01 0.48
C MET A 33 -19.60 -13.31 -0.10
N ILE A 34 -19.71 -12.68 -1.28
CA ILE A 34 -18.63 -11.85 -1.84
C ILE A 34 -18.31 -10.67 -0.92
N LYS A 35 -19.34 -9.99 -0.40
CA LYS A 35 -19.17 -8.85 0.50
C LYS A 35 -18.48 -9.27 1.80
N ASP A 36 -18.89 -10.38 2.39
CA ASP A 36 -18.33 -10.89 3.64
C ASP A 36 -16.88 -11.37 3.46
N LEU A 37 -16.60 -12.12 2.39
CA LEU A 37 -15.23 -12.52 2.04
C LEU A 37 -14.33 -11.32 1.74
N SER A 38 -14.84 -10.33 0.99
CA SER A 38 -14.09 -9.10 0.69
C SER A 38 -13.82 -8.33 1.98
N GLY A 39 -14.78 -8.24 2.89
CA GLY A 39 -14.60 -7.63 4.21
C GLY A 39 -13.50 -8.31 5.01
N LEU A 40 -13.47 -9.64 5.03
CA LEU A 40 -12.41 -10.41 5.71
C LEU A 40 -11.03 -10.13 5.10
N ILE A 41 -10.93 -10.17 3.78
CA ILE A 41 -9.68 -9.92 3.06
C ILE A 41 -9.17 -8.50 3.33
N LEU A 42 -10.04 -7.50 3.15
CA LEU A 42 -9.67 -6.09 3.23
C LEU A 42 -9.36 -5.65 4.67
N ASN A 43 -10.15 -6.12 5.64
CA ASN A 43 -10.08 -5.62 7.02
C ASN A 43 -9.18 -6.47 7.93
N VAL A 44 -8.91 -7.73 7.58
CA VAL A 44 -8.17 -8.66 8.43
C VAL A 44 -6.93 -9.19 7.72
N THR A 45 -7.12 -9.86 6.57
CA THR A 45 -6.00 -10.55 5.89
C THR A 45 -4.96 -9.56 5.38
N LEU A 46 -5.35 -8.45 4.75
CA LEU A 46 -4.41 -7.47 4.23
C LEU A 46 -3.58 -6.78 5.34
N PRO A 47 -4.18 -6.26 6.43
CA PRO A 47 -3.40 -5.72 7.55
C PRO A 47 -2.46 -6.75 8.18
N LEU A 48 -2.94 -7.98 8.40
CA LEU A 48 -2.10 -9.04 8.97
C LEU A 48 -0.96 -9.44 8.03
N MET A 49 -1.21 -9.51 6.73
CA MET A 49 -0.17 -9.78 5.72
C MET A 49 0.90 -8.69 5.72
N MET A 50 0.51 -7.42 5.92
CA MET A 50 1.48 -6.33 6.09
C MET A 50 2.31 -6.52 7.35
N ILE A 51 1.66 -6.81 8.49
CA ILE A 51 2.35 -7.05 9.77
C ILE A 51 3.33 -8.23 9.67
N THR A 52 2.93 -9.34 9.04
CA THR A 52 3.81 -10.51 8.89
C THR A 52 4.96 -10.25 7.93
N ALA A 53 4.72 -9.58 6.79
CA ALA A 53 5.78 -9.15 5.88
C ALA A 53 6.79 -8.22 6.56
N MET A 54 6.33 -7.43 7.53
CA MET A 54 7.16 -6.54 8.35
C MET A 54 7.97 -7.29 9.43
N LEU A 55 7.40 -8.30 10.08
CA LEU A 55 8.05 -9.04 11.18
C LEU A 55 9.08 -10.07 10.72
N ALA A 56 9.09 -10.47 9.45
CA ALA A 56 9.94 -11.54 8.95
C ALA A 56 11.45 -11.26 9.10
N ASP A 57 11.89 -10.00 9.04
CA ASP A 57 13.33 -9.65 9.00
C ASP A 57 13.72 -8.39 9.80
N ILE A 58 12.81 -7.81 10.60
CA ILE A 58 13.04 -6.52 11.26
C ILE A 58 13.23 -6.65 12.77
N LYS A 59 14.37 -6.17 13.29
CA LYS A 59 14.55 -5.86 14.71
C LYS A 59 13.94 -4.49 15.01
N ILE A 60 12.86 -4.44 15.79
CA ILE A 60 12.14 -3.21 16.13
C ILE A 60 13.06 -2.14 16.74
N THR A 61 14.05 -2.56 17.54
CA THR A 61 15.05 -1.67 18.15
C THR A 61 15.88 -0.90 17.13
N GLU A 62 16.19 -1.52 15.98
CA GLU A 62 16.93 -0.87 14.90
C GLU A 62 16.07 0.14 14.13
N VAL A 63 14.76 -0.09 14.05
CA VAL A 63 13.81 0.85 13.44
C VAL A 63 13.71 2.13 14.28
N LEU A 64 13.50 1.98 15.58
CA LEU A 64 13.31 3.11 16.50
C LEU A 64 14.58 3.96 16.64
N GLY A 65 15.77 3.38 16.47
CA GLY A 65 17.05 4.10 16.54
C GLY A 65 17.48 4.80 15.25
N ASN A 66 16.86 4.48 14.10
CA ASN A 66 17.36 4.93 12.80
C ASN A 66 16.72 6.25 12.33
N LYS A 67 17.40 7.37 12.57
CA LYS A 67 16.97 8.71 12.15
C LYS A 67 16.63 8.82 10.66
N LYS A 68 17.30 8.06 9.79
CA LYS A 68 17.04 8.10 8.34
C LYS A 68 15.62 7.63 8.00
N LEU A 69 15.09 6.67 8.75
CA LEU A 69 13.73 6.15 8.55
C LEU A 69 12.67 7.20 8.87
N TYR A 70 12.88 7.96 9.95
CA TYR A 70 11.96 9.04 10.32
C TYR A 70 11.98 10.19 9.30
N ILE A 71 13.15 10.55 8.78
CA ILE A 71 13.26 11.54 7.71
C ILE A 71 12.53 11.04 6.45
N LEU A 72 12.76 9.79 6.05
CA LEU A 72 12.07 9.19 4.91
C LEU A 72 10.55 9.20 5.10
N ALA A 73 10.08 8.82 6.29
CA ALA A 73 8.66 8.82 6.60
C ALA A 73 8.05 10.22 6.59
N PHE A 74 8.76 11.21 7.14
CA PHE A 74 8.32 12.60 7.13
C PHE A 74 8.20 13.16 5.70
N ILE A 75 9.21 12.90 4.86
CA ILE A 75 9.17 13.30 3.44
C ILE A 75 8.00 12.62 2.73
N ARG A 76 7.82 11.31 2.94
CA ARG A 76 6.83 10.52 2.22
C ARG A 76 5.39 10.81 2.64
N LEU A 77 5.13 10.96 3.95
CA LEU A 77 3.77 11.07 4.49
C LEU A 77 3.28 12.51 4.62
N LEU A 78 4.18 13.50 4.68
CA LEU A 78 3.81 14.92 4.80
C LEU A 78 4.26 15.71 3.58
N ILE A 79 5.56 15.75 3.27
CA ILE A 79 6.06 16.63 2.20
C ILE A 79 5.44 16.27 0.85
N ALA A 80 5.36 14.98 0.50
CA ALA A 80 4.76 14.55 -0.77
C ALA A 80 3.29 14.97 -0.92
N PRO A 81 2.35 14.66 0.00
CA PRO A 81 0.97 15.11 -0.15
C PRO A 81 0.80 16.63 -0.03
N LEU A 82 1.53 17.32 0.86
CA LEU A 82 1.47 18.79 0.93
C LEU A 82 1.96 19.45 -0.36
N SER A 83 3.00 18.91 -0.99
CA SER A 83 3.47 19.40 -2.29
C SER A 83 2.39 19.27 -3.37
N MET A 84 1.61 18.18 -3.37
CA MET A 84 0.48 18.01 -4.29
C MET A 84 -0.65 19.01 -4.02
N VAL A 85 -0.96 19.30 -2.75
CA VAL A 85 -1.95 20.32 -2.41
C VAL A 85 -1.55 21.68 -2.99
N LEU A 86 -0.27 22.04 -2.89
CA LEU A 86 0.29 23.28 -3.41
C LEU A 86 0.30 23.33 -4.95
N ILE A 87 0.67 22.24 -5.61
CA ILE A 87 0.66 22.15 -7.08
C ILE A 87 -0.78 22.35 -7.60
N PHE A 88 -1.75 21.65 -7.00
CA PHE A 88 -3.17 21.75 -7.37
C PHE A 88 -3.92 22.92 -6.69
N SER A 89 -3.23 23.83 -5.99
CA SER A 89 -3.80 25.13 -5.67
C SER A 89 -3.52 26.15 -6.78
N VAL A 90 -2.44 25.95 -7.54
CA VAL A 90 -2.10 26.78 -8.71
C VAL A 90 -2.77 26.26 -9.98
N ILE A 91 -2.93 24.95 -10.12
CA ILE A 91 -3.59 24.32 -11.27
C ILE A 91 -5.08 24.13 -10.97
N ASN A 92 -5.94 24.63 -11.86
CA ASN A 92 -7.39 24.49 -11.73
C ASN A 92 -7.84 23.09 -12.20
N VAL A 93 -8.01 22.17 -11.25
CA VAL A 93 -8.53 20.82 -11.47
C VAL A 93 -9.83 20.63 -10.70
N PRO A 94 -10.75 19.76 -11.15
CA PRO A 94 -11.94 19.43 -10.38
C PRO A 94 -11.60 18.96 -8.97
N SER A 95 -12.37 19.40 -7.97
CA SER A 95 -12.10 19.13 -6.55
C SER A 95 -11.98 17.63 -6.24
N ILE A 96 -12.74 16.78 -6.94
CA ILE A 96 -12.67 15.33 -6.81
C ILE A 96 -11.30 14.78 -7.23
N VAL A 97 -10.72 15.32 -8.32
CA VAL A 97 -9.43 14.88 -8.85
C VAL A 97 -8.32 15.28 -7.89
N LYS A 98 -8.36 16.52 -7.38
CA LYS A 98 -7.43 17.00 -6.35
C LYS A 98 -7.49 16.12 -5.10
N GLY A 99 -8.70 15.83 -4.60
CA GLY A 99 -8.90 14.99 -3.42
C GLY A 99 -8.31 13.59 -3.58
N VAL A 100 -8.58 12.94 -4.71
CA VAL A 100 -8.01 11.62 -5.03
C VAL A 100 -6.49 11.67 -5.12
N LEU A 101 -5.93 12.61 -5.88
CA LEU A 101 -4.47 12.68 -6.09
C LEU A 101 -3.70 12.96 -4.80
N VAL A 102 -4.16 13.92 -3.99
CA VAL A 102 -3.52 14.24 -2.71
C VAL A 102 -3.60 13.03 -1.76
N THR A 103 -4.77 12.39 -1.68
CA THR A 103 -4.96 11.22 -0.80
C THR A 103 -4.08 10.05 -1.23
N LEU A 104 -3.97 9.78 -2.53
CA LEU A 104 -3.08 8.74 -3.07
C LEU A 104 -1.60 9.01 -2.72
N THR A 105 -1.17 10.27 -2.78
CA THR A 105 0.21 10.61 -2.40
C THR A 105 0.48 10.55 -0.90
N GLY A 106 -0.55 10.66 -0.06
CA GLY A 106 -0.45 10.50 1.39
C GLY A 106 -0.39 9.05 1.87
N MET A 107 -0.51 8.08 0.97
CA MET A 107 -0.41 6.65 1.31
C MET A 107 1.02 6.22 1.66
N PRO A 108 1.18 5.18 2.50
CA PRO A 108 2.49 4.71 2.94
C PRO A 108 3.30 4.10 1.78
N SER A 109 4.55 3.77 2.05
CA SER A 109 5.41 3.14 1.04
C SER A 109 4.87 1.76 0.65
N ALA A 110 4.82 1.46 -0.64
CA ALA A 110 4.28 0.19 -1.14
C ALA A 110 5.20 -0.99 -0.77
N VAL A 111 4.64 -2.13 -0.37
CA VAL A 111 5.40 -3.36 -0.01
C VAL A 111 6.37 -3.81 -1.12
N ASN A 112 6.02 -3.56 -2.38
CA ASN A 112 6.83 -3.91 -3.54
C ASN A 112 8.20 -3.21 -3.57
N THR A 113 8.41 -2.11 -2.83
CA THR A 113 9.73 -1.48 -2.76
C THR A 113 10.77 -2.40 -2.11
N ALA A 114 10.40 -3.20 -1.10
CA ALA A 114 11.30 -4.20 -0.52
C ALA A 114 11.65 -5.30 -1.54
N ILE A 115 10.65 -5.78 -2.31
CA ILE A 115 10.84 -6.78 -3.36
C ILE A 115 11.80 -6.23 -4.44
N PHE A 116 11.60 -4.99 -4.87
CA PHE A 116 12.49 -4.36 -5.84
C PHE A 116 13.89 -4.12 -5.26
N ALA A 117 14.01 -3.71 -4.00
CA ALA A 117 15.31 -3.54 -3.36
C ALA A 117 16.10 -4.86 -3.36
N THR A 118 15.48 -5.97 -2.95
CA THR A 118 16.11 -7.30 -3.04
C THR A 118 16.46 -7.66 -4.47
N LYS A 119 15.55 -7.44 -5.42
CA LYS A 119 15.74 -7.74 -6.84
C LYS A 119 16.89 -6.97 -7.49
N TYR A 120 17.13 -5.73 -7.07
CA TYR A 120 18.18 -4.86 -7.61
C TYR A 120 19.44 -4.79 -6.71
N ASN A 121 19.59 -5.72 -5.75
CA ASN A 121 20.70 -5.75 -4.77
C ASN A 121 20.89 -4.42 -4.01
N ALA A 122 19.78 -3.69 -3.78
CA ALA A 122 19.75 -2.51 -2.92
C ALA A 122 19.44 -2.91 -1.46
N ASP A 123 19.41 -1.92 -0.56
CA ASP A 123 19.14 -2.13 0.87
C ASP A 123 17.65 -2.50 1.12
N SER A 124 17.36 -3.79 1.01
CA SER A 124 16.02 -4.36 1.25
C SER A 124 15.59 -4.23 2.71
N LYS A 125 16.55 -4.28 3.64
CA LYS A 125 16.28 -4.10 5.07
C LYS A 125 15.78 -2.69 5.34
N LEU A 126 16.47 -1.67 4.84
CA LEU A 126 16.03 -0.27 4.97
C LEU A 126 14.70 -0.03 4.26
N ALA A 127 14.47 -0.64 3.09
CA ALA A 127 13.19 -0.56 2.39
C ALA A 127 12.03 -1.13 3.22
N SER A 128 12.19 -2.34 3.77
CA SER A 128 11.20 -2.98 4.64
C SER A 128 10.96 -2.18 5.92
N GLN A 129 12.01 -1.64 6.54
CA GLN A 129 11.90 -0.76 7.72
C GLN A 129 11.18 0.56 7.38
N GLY A 130 11.42 1.12 6.19
CA GLY A 130 10.73 2.30 5.69
C GLY A 130 9.24 2.06 5.44
N ILE A 131 8.89 0.92 4.85
CA ILE A 131 7.49 0.48 4.72
C ILE A 131 6.86 0.35 6.11
N PHE A 132 7.54 -0.30 7.05
CA PHE A 132 7.03 -0.47 8.41
C PHE A 132 6.66 0.86 9.08
N ILE A 133 7.61 1.79 9.15
CA ILE A 133 7.41 3.05 9.86
C ILE A 133 6.39 3.93 9.16
N THR A 134 6.35 3.92 7.82
CA THR A 134 5.36 4.70 7.07
C THR A 134 3.97 4.13 7.25
N THR A 135 3.78 2.81 7.26
CA THR A 135 2.47 2.18 7.53
C THR A 135 1.99 2.49 8.95
N LEU A 136 2.87 2.45 9.96
CA LEU A 136 2.52 2.75 11.35
C LEU A 136 2.14 4.22 11.53
N LEU A 137 2.95 5.14 11.02
CA LEU A 137 2.69 6.58 11.10
C LEU A 137 1.46 6.98 10.26
N ASN A 138 1.15 6.24 9.19
CA ASN A 138 -0.01 6.50 8.35
C ASN A 138 -1.36 6.37 9.07
N ILE A 139 -1.43 5.62 10.17
CA ILE A 139 -2.61 5.57 11.05
C ILE A 139 -3.00 6.98 11.51
N LEU A 140 -2.01 7.86 11.72
CA LEU A 140 -2.21 9.24 12.15
C LEU A 140 -2.16 10.23 10.99
N THR A 141 -1.28 10.03 10.00
CA THR A 141 -1.12 11.02 8.91
C THR A 141 -2.25 10.95 7.87
N ALA A 142 -2.81 9.78 7.56
CA ALA A 142 -3.91 9.66 6.61
C ALA A 142 -5.15 10.50 7.02
N PRO A 143 -5.70 10.37 8.25
CA PRO A 143 -6.84 11.20 8.65
C PRO A 143 -6.50 12.69 8.69
N LEU A 144 -5.25 13.05 9.04
CA LEU A 144 -4.79 14.44 9.04
C LEU A 144 -4.79 15.06 7.63
N ILE A 145 -4.31 14.34 6.62
CA ILE A 145 -4.30 14.80 5.23
C ILE A 145 -5.73 14.93 4.69
N ILE A 146 -6.62 13.98 5.00
CA ILE A 146 -8.03 14.05 4.59
C ILE A 146 -8.74 15.25 5.25
N TYR A 147 -8.48 15.49 6.53
CA TYR A 147 -9.02 16.64 7.24
C TYR A 147 -8.57 17.97 6.60
N LEU A 148 -7.28 18.09 6.23
CA LEU A 148 -6.73 19.26 5.55
C LEU A 148 -7.42 19.55 4.20
N LEU A 149 -7.85 18.52 3.48
CA LEU A 149 -8.55 18.65 2.20
C LEU A 149 -10.01 19.10 2.34
N THR A 150 -10.58 18.95 3.54
CA THR A 150 -12.00 19.28 3.81
C THR A 150 -12.18 20.72 4.27
N ILE A 151 -11.12 21.36 4.76
CA ILE A 151 -11.07 22.79 5.12
C ILE A 151 -10.93 23.64 3.86
#